data_AF-A0AB38Z117-F1
#
_entry.id   AF-A0AB38Z117-F1
#
_cell.length_a   1.000
_cell.length_b   1.000
_cell.length_c   1.000
_cell.angle_alpha   90.00
_cell.angle_beta   90.00
_cell.angle_gamma   90.00
#
_symmetry.space_group_name_H-M   'P 1'
#
loop_
_entity.id
_entity.type
_entity.pdbx_description
1 polymer ?
#
loop_
_entity_poly.entity_id
_entity_poly.type
_entity_poly.pdbx_seq_one_letter_code
_entity_poly.pdbx_strand_id
1 'polypeptide(L)'
;MWLFFIVIVLVLLVLDLGVLHRNVREIGVKESLGLSAFYIILGLLFGAWVWWYIGPTAGLNYVTGFVIEKSLAMDNIFVIAMIFTYFSIPRIYQHRVLFWGIIGVIILRAIMIGLGATLVSQFSWVLYIFAGFLILTGIKMWLSVDKQYEVGHDRVCRFDFCG
;
A
#
# COMPACT_ATOMS: atom_id res chain seq x y z
N MET A 1 26.69 -14.34 -8.85
CA MET A 1 25.63 -13.92 -7.89
C MET A 1 24.48 -13.22 -8.60
N TRP A 2 24.67 -12.03 -9.21
CA TRP A 2 23.61 -11.31 -9.96
C TRP A 2 23.05 -12.08 -11.17
N LEU A 3 23.89 -12.77 -11.94
CA LEU A 3 23.45 -13.56 -13.09
C LEU A 3 22.56 -14.76 -12.70
N PHE A 4 22.88 -15.46 -11.60
CA PHE A 4 22.06 -16.58 -11.11
C PHE A 4 20.70 -16.09 -10.62
N PHE A 5 20.67 -14.95 -9.92
CA PHE A 5 19.44 -14.28 -9.52
C PHE A 5 18.60 -13.85 -10.72
N ILE A 6 19.20 -13.19 -11.71
CA ILE A 6 18.53 -12.78 -12.96
C ILE A 6 17.96 -13.99 -13.71
N VAL A 7 18.69 -15.11 -13.79
CA VAL A 7 18.23 -16.31 -14.48
C VAL A 7 17.03 -16.95 -13.76
N ILE A 8 17.08 -17.06 -12.42
CA ILE A 8 15.94 -17.54 -11.64
C ILE A 8 14.72 -16.63 -11.80
N VAL A 9 14.93 -15.31 -11.73
CA VAL A 9 13.85 -14.32 -11.90
C VAL A 9 13.27 -14.42 -13.31
N LEU A 10 14.08 -14.57 -14.35
CA LEU A 10 13.62 -14.75 -15.73
C LEU A 10 12.81 -16.04 -15.90
N VAL A 11 13.25 -17.16 -15.31
CA VAL A 11 12.53 -18.44 -15.38
C VAL A 11 11.19 -18.33 -14.65
N LEU A 12 11.17 -17.75 -13.45
CA LEU A 12 9.93 -17.48 -12.71
C LEU A 12 9.00 -16.54 -13.47
N LEU A 13 9.53 -15.48 -14.07
CA LEU A 13 8.75 -14.51 -14.84
C LEU A 13 8.13 -15.15 -16.09
N VAL A 14 8.88 -16.01 -16.79
CA VAL A 14 8.36 -16.73 -17.96
C VAL A 14 7.27 -17.73 -17.55
N LEU A 15 7.41 -18.39 -16.39
CA LEU A 15 6.35 -19.24 -15.84
C LEU A 15 5.12 -18.41 -15.41
N ASP A 16 5.33 -17.25 -14.79
CA ASP A 16 4.25 -16.36 -14.32
C ASP A 16 3.46 -15.77 -15.50
N LEU A 17 4.16 -15.25 -16.52
CA LEU A 17 3.54 -14.75 -17.76
C LEU A 17 2.93 -15.86 -18.60
N GLY A 18 3.54 -17.05 -18.63
CA GLY A 18 3.08 -18.18 -19.43
C GLY A 18 1.87 -18.91 -18.87
N VAL A 19 1.73 -18.99 -17.54
CA VAL A 19 0.66 -19.74 -16.86
C VAL A 19 -0.52 -18.84 -16.46
N LEU A 20 -0.28 -17.57 -16.10
CA LEU A 20 -1.31 -16.74 -15.46
C LEU A 20 -2.09 -15.83 -16.43
N HIS A 21 -1.52 -15.44 -17.57
CA HIS A 21 -2.17 -14.51 -18.51
C HIS A 21 -3.30 -15.10 -19.36
N ARG A 22 -3.74 -16.34 -19.10
CA ARG A 22 -4.74 -16.99 -19.96
C ARG A 22 -6.18 -16.51 -19.74
N ASN A 23 -6.49 -15.74 -18.69
CA ASN A 23 -7.86 -15.25 -18.47
C ASN A 23 -7.91 -13.82 -17.92
N VAL A 24 -8.04 -12.87 -18.84
CA VAL A 24 -8.55 -11.52 -18.55
C VAL A 24 -10.07 -11.64 -18.38
N ARG A 25 -10.53 -11.82 -17.14
CA ARG A 25 -11.96 -11.83 -16.81
C ARG A 25 -12.14 -11.10 -15.48
N GLU A 26 -13.18 -10.28 -15.37
CA GLU A 26 -13.41 -9.34 -14.26
C GLU A 26 -13.22 -10.03 -12.90
N ILE A 27 -12.10 -9.75 -12.25
CA ILE A 27 -11.64 -10.47 -11.08
C ILE A 27 -12.49 -10.05 -9.89
N GLY A 28 -13.42 -10.91 -9.48
CA GLY A 28 -14.15 -10.75 -8.23
C GLY A 28 -13.20 -10.74 -7.02
N VAL A 29 -13.59 -10.07 -5.93
CA VAL A 29 -12.76 -9.85 -4.73
C VAL A 29 -12.13 -11.16 -4.19
N LYS A 30 -12.83 -12.28 -4.28
CA LYS A 30 -12.35 -13.61 -3.85
C LYS A 30 -11.18 -14.14 -4.68
N GLU A 31 -11.20 -13.88 -5.98
CA GLU A 31 -10.17 -14.35 -6.91
C GLU A 31 -8.94 -13.44 -6.88
N SER A 32 -9.14 -12.13 -6.69
CA SER A 32 -8.05 -11.18 -6.42
C SER A 32 -7.30 -11.50 -5.11
N LEU A 33 -8.03 -11.88 -4.06
CA LEU A 33 -7.43 -12.30 -2.78
C LEU A 33 -6.64 -13.60 -2.94
N GLY A 34 -7.15 -14.58 -3.68
CA GLY A 34 -6.45 -15.84 -3.97
C GLY A 34 -5.15 -15.62 -4.74
N LEU A 35 -5.18 -14.76 -5.76
CA LEU A 35 -4.00 -14.41 -6.56
C LEU A 35 -2.95 -13.68 -5.71
N SER A 36 -3.36 -12.71 -4.90
CA SER A 36 -2.46 -11.95 -4.02
C SER A 36 -1.81 -12.86 -2.96
N ALA A 37 -2.59 -13.77 -2.36
CA ALA A 37 -2.07 -14.76 -1.42
C ALA A 37 -1.04 -15.69 -2.07
N PHE A 38 -1.30 -16.12 -3.31
CA PHE A 38 -0.35 -16.93 -4.09
C PHE A 38 0.99 -16.20 -4.30
N TYR A 39 0.96 -14.93 -4.72
CA TYR A 39 2.17 -14.12 -4.89
C TYR A 39 2.93 -13.89 -3.56
N ILE A 40 2.22 -13.71 -2.45
CA ILE A 40 2.84 -13.57 -1.12
C ILE A 40 3.54 -14.88 -0.72
N ILE A 41 2.88 -16.03 -0.88
CA ILE A 41 3.44 -17.34 -0.57
C ILE A 41 4.68 -17.62 -1.42
N LEU A 42 4.63 -17.28 -2.72
CA LEU A 42 5.76 -17.46 -3.63
C LEU A 42 6.96 -16.60 -3.22
N GLY A 43 6.73 -15.34 -2.82
CA GLY A 43 7.78 -14.46 -2.28
C GLY A 43 8.39 -14.98 -0.97
N LEU A 44 7.56 -15.51 -0.06
CA LEU A 44 8.04 -16.12 1.19
C LEU A 44 8.83 -17.41 0.95
N LEU A 45 8.41 -18.25 0.01
CA LEU A 45 9.15 -19.45 -0.40
C LEU A 45 10.51 -19.11 -0.99
N PHE A 46 10.59 -18.05 -1.81
CA PHE A 46 11.86 -17.54 -2.30
C PHE A 46 12.75 -17.02 -1.16
N GLY A 47 12.18 -16.31 -0.18
CA GLY A 47 12.91 -15.87 1.02
C GLY A 47 13.44 -17.03 1.87
N ALA A 48 12.66 -18.10 2.02
CA ALA A 48 13.08 -19.32 2.70
C ALA A 48 14.20 -20.04 1.94
N TRP A 49 14.15 -20.07 0.61
CA TRP A 49 15.23 -20.59 -0.24
C TRP A 49 16.52 -19.77 -0.07
N VAL A 50 16.42 -18.43 -0.07
CA VAL A 50 17.56 -17.52 0.18
C VAL A 50 18.16 -17.76 1.57
N TRP A 51 17.33 -17.98 2.58
CA TRP A 51 17.77 -18.31 3.94
C TRP A 51 18.59 -19.60 3.97
N TRP A 52 18.15 -20.65 3.29
CA TRP A 52 18.84 -21.94 3.26
C TRP A 52 20.12 -21.92 2.43
N TYR A 53 20.16 -21.19 1.31
CA TYR A 53 21.28 -21.24 0.38
C TYR A 53 22.37 -20.18 0.63
N ILE A 54 21.99 -18.96 1.03
CA ILE A 54 22.91 -17.82 1.22
C ILE A 54 23.19 -17.56 2.71
N GLY A 55 22.34 -18.09 3.59
CA GLY A 55 22.50 -18.05 5.03
C GLY A 55 21.48 -17.15 5.75
N PRO A 56 21.42 -17.25 7.09
CA PRO A 56 20.38 -16.61 7.91
C PRO A 56 20.38 -15.08 7.84
N THR A 57 21.54 -14.45 7.68
CA THR A 57 21.65 -12.97 7.55
C THR A 57 21.06 -12.45 6.24
N ALA A 58 21.26 -13.15 5.13
CA ALA A 58 20.68 -12.79 3.83
C ALA A 58 19.17 -13.05 3.78
N GLY A 59 18.72 -14.15 4.38
CA GLY A 59 17.29 -14.46 4.53
C GLY A 59 16.55 -13.40 5.36
N LEU A 60 17.12 -13.00 6.51
CA LEU A 60 16.55 -11.93 7.34
C LEU A 60 16.47 -10.59 6.59
N ASN A 61 17.53 -10.20 5.87
CA ASN A 61 17.52 -8.96 5.08
C ASN A 61 16.47 -8.99 3.96
N TYR A 62 16.32 -10.13 3.27
CA TYR A 62 15.30 -10.30 2.23
C TYR A 62 13.88 -10.19 2.81
N VAL A 63 13.58 -10.92 3.88
CA VAL A 63 12.25 -10.91 4.51
C VAL A 63 11.94 -9.54 5.08
N THR A 64 12.92 -8.89 5.71
CA THR A 64 12.77 -7.52 6.23
C THR A 64 12.45 -6.54 5.10
N GLY A 65 13.20 -6.59 3.99
CA GLY A 65 12.92 -5.77 2.81
C GLY A 65 11.52 -6.03 2.24
N PHE A 66 11.14 -7.31 2.09
CA PHE A 66 9.84 -7.71 1.58
C PHE A 66 8.68 -7.19 2.45
N VAL A 67 8.79 -7.31 3.77
CA VAL A 67 7.76 -6.82 4.71
C VAL A 67 7.70 -5.30 4.71
N ILE A 68 8.84 -4.61 4.66
CA ILE A 68 8.90 -3.14 4.59
C ILE A 68 8.19 -2.67 3.33
N GLU A 69 8.51 -3.23 2.17
CA GLU A 69 7.91 -2.84 0.89
C GLU A 69 6.39 -3.08 0.87
N LYS A 70 5.93 -4.22 1.41
CA LYS A 70 4.49 -4.53 1.51
C LYS A 70 3.74 -3.62 2.49
N SER A 71 4.33 -3.34 3.66
CA SER A 71 3.74 -2.44 4.66
C SER A 71 3.59 -1.02 4.11
N LEU A 72 4.60 -0.57 3.39
CA LEU A 72 4.69 0.74 2.78
C LEU A 72 3.74 0.90 1.58
N ALA A 73 3.37 -0.19 0.91
CA ALA A 73 2.25 -0.20 -0.05
C ALA A 73 0.88 -0.12 0.66
N MET A 74 0.69 -0.82 1.78
CA MET A 74 -0.57 -0.85 2.54
C MET A 74 -0.91 0.51 3.18
N ASP A 75 0.09 1.22 3.69
CA ASP A 75 -0.07 2.57 4.24
C ASP A 75 -0.70 3.55 3.23
N ASN A 76 -0.20 3.53 1.98
CA ASN A 76 -0.72 4.38 0.90
C ASN A 76 -2.17 4.02 0.53
N ILE A 77 -2.53 2.74 0.48
CA ILE A 77 -3.90 2.29 0.16
C ILE A 77 -4.87 2.69 1.27
N PHE A 78 -4.45 2.58 2.54
CA PHE A 78 -5.29 2.89 3.69
C PHE A 78 -5.67 4.38 3.74
N VAL A 79 -4.70 5.29 3.53
CA VAL A 79 -4.95 6.74 3.49
C VAL A 79 -5.96 7.09 2.40
N ILE A 80 -5.83 6.50 1.21
CA ILE A 80 -6.74 6.73 0.09
C ILE A 80 -8.15 6.22 0.42
N ALA A 81 -8.28 5.03 1.02
CA ALA A 81 -9.56 4.47 1.43
C ALA A 81 -10.26 5.34 2.48
N MET A 82 -9.52 5.89 3.45
CA MET A 82 -10.06 6.82 4.45
C MET A 82 -10.58 8.10 3.81
N ILE A 83 -9.82 8.71 2.89
CA ILE A 83 -10.24 9.92 2.17
C ILE A 83 -11.53 9.66 1.37
N PHE A 84 -11.64 8.53 0.69
CA PHE A 84 -12.83 8.20 -0.08
C PHE A 84 -14.06 7.93 0.76
N THR A 85 -13.85 7.30 1.91
CA THR A 85 -14.92 7.08 2.89
C THR A 85 -15.39 8.42 3.45
N TYR A 86 -14.46 9.33 3.74
CA TYR A 86 -14.76 10.68 4.24
C TYR A 86 -15.61 11.50 3.25
N PHE A 87 -15.30 11.44 1.95
CA PHE A 87 -16.01 12.22 0.93
C PHE A 87 -17.23 11.51 0.31
N SER A 88 -17.56 10.28 0.73
CA SER A 88 -18.69 9.49 0.21
C SER A 88 -18.82 9.49 -1.33
N ILE A 89 -17.69 9.38 -2.03
CA ILE A 89 -17.63 9.59 -3.48
C ILE A 89 -18.31 8.41 -4.21
N PRO A 90 -19.34 8.66 -5.04
CA PRO A 90 -20.03 7.61 -5.78
C PRO A 90 -19.08 6.90 -6.76
N ARG A 91 -19.25 5.58 -6.88
CA ARG A 91 -18.30 4.67 -7.58
C ARG A 91 -18.03 5.01 -9.05
N ILE A 92 -18.94 5.74 -9.69
CA ILE A 92 -18.83 6.18 -11.09
C ILE A 92 -17.63 7.11 -11.30
N TYR A 93 -17.25 7.91 -10.29
CA TYR A 93 -16.11 8.84 -10.37
C TYR A 93 -14.84 8.32 -9.68
N GLN A 94 -14.92 7.20 -8.96
CA GLN A 94 -13.82 6.66 -8.17
C GLN A 94 -12.56 6.44 -9.02
N HIS A 95 -12.68 5.92 -10.24
CA HIS A 95 -11.50 5.62 -11.07
C HIS A 95 -10.63 6.86 -11.38
N ARG A 96 -11.25 8.00 -11.72
CA ARG A 96 -10.51 9.23 -12.04
C ARG A 96 -9.95 9.90 -10.80
N VAL A 97 -10.75 9.99 -9.72
CA VAL A 97 -10.30 10.60 -8.46
C VAL A 97 -9.22 9.75 -7.80
N LEU A 98 -9.31 8.42 -7.90
CA LEU A 98 -8.29 7.47 -7.40
C LEU A 98 -6.97 7.62 -8.13
N PHE A 99 -7.02 7.72 -9.45
CA PHE A 99 -5.80 7.91 -10.24
C PHE A 99 -5.07 9.21 -9.85
N TRP A 100 -5.80 10.34 -9.80
CA TRP A 100 -5.23 11.63 -9.38
C TRP A 100 -4.77 11.64 -7.91
N GLY A 101 -5.51 10.97 -7.03
CA GLY A 101 -5.14 10.81 -5.61
C GLY A 101 -3.88 9.98 -5.41
N ILE A 102 -3.76 8.84 -6.11
CA ILE A 102 -2.56 7.98 -6.08
C ILE A 102 -1.35 8.78 -6.57
N ILE A 103 -1.46 9.49 -7.69
CA ILE A 103 -0.37 10.33 -8.20
C ILE A 103 0.03 11.39 -7.18
N GLY A 104 -0.95 12.10 -6.60
CA GLY A 104 -0.69 13.12 -5.57
C GLY A 104 0.02 12.56 -4.34
N VAL A 105 -0.43 11.41 -3.83
CA VAL A 105 0.18 10.73 -2.68
C VAL A 105 1.59 10.26 -3.00
N ILE A 106 1.83 9.66 -4.18
CA ILE A 106 3.17 9.21 -4.59
C ILE A 106 4.14 10.39 -4.66
N ILE A 107 3.71 11.53 -5.21
CA ILE A 107 4.53 12.74 -5.30
C ILE A 107 4.84 13.29 -3.90
N LEU A 108 3.81 13.46 -3.05
CA LEU A 108 3.99 13.92 -1.66
C LEU A 108 4.96 13.02 -0.91
N ARG A 109 4.84 11.70 -1.12
CA ARG A 109 5.69 10.69 -0.51
C ARG A 109 7.12 10.78 -1.01
N ALA A 110 7.35 10.95 -2.31
CA ALA A 110 8.69 11.16 -2.87
C ALA A 110 9.36 12.42 -2.29
N ILE A 111 8.60 13.52 -2.16
CA ILE A 111 9.08 14.76 -1.57
C ILE A 111 9.40 14.58 -0.09
N MET A 112 8.50 13.99 0.70
CA MET A 112 8.73 13.77 2.13
C MET A 112 9.93 12.85 2.39
N ILE A 113 10.10 11.78 1.61
CA ILE A 113 11.25 10.88 1.76
C ILE A 113 12.55 11.59 1.37
N GLY A 114 12.55 12.32 0.25
CA GLY A 114 13.72 13.06 -0.21
C GLY A 114 14.14 14.16 0.78
N LEU A 115 13.19 15.00 1.20
CA LEU A 115 13.45 16.06 2.18
C LEU A 115 13.75 15.47 3.56
N GLY A 116 12.98 14.48 4.01
CA GLY A 116 13.16 13.82 5.29
C GLY A 116 14.53 13.16 5.43
N ALA A 117 15.04 12.50 4.38
CA ALA A 117 16.38 11.93 4.39
C ALA A 117 17.47 13.00 4.61
N THR A 118 17.34 14.15 3.95
CA THR A 118 18.30 15.26 4.11
C THR A 118 18.17 15.97 5.46
N LEU A 119 16.95 16.14 5.99
CA LEU A 119 16.71 16.75 7.31
C LEU A 119 17.23 15.86 8.44
N VAL A 120 16.97 14.55 8.38
CA VAL A 120 17.40 13.59 9.41
C VAL A 120 18.92 13.45 9.43
N SER A 121 19.60 13.52 8.27
CA SER A 121 21.05 13.45 8.19
C SER A 121 21.76 14.58 8.95
N GLN A 122 21.12 15.73 9.12
CA GLN A 122 21.71 16.90 9.80
C GLN A 122 21.26 17.04 11.26
N PHE A 123 20.07 16.53 11.60
CA PHE A 123 19.49 16.70 12.93
C PHE A 123 18.89 15.39 13.45
N SER A 124 19.73 14.53 14.05
CA SER A 124 19.30 13.28 14.68
C SER A 124 18.23 13.47 15.78
N TRP A 125 18.16 14.67 16.38
CA TRP A 125 17.12 15.01 17.36
C TRP A 125 15.71 15.11 16.75
N VAL A 126 15.61 15.47 15.46
CA VAL A 126 14.34 15.59 14.73
C VAL A 126 13.63 14.23 14.64
N LEU A 127 14.38 13.11 14.64
CA LEU A 127 13.80 11.77 14.69
C LEU A 127 12.93 11.55 15.93
N TYR A 128 13.35 12.05 17.10
CA TYR A 128 12.56 11.88 18.33
C TYR A 128 11.26 12.68 18.28
N ILE A 129 11.30 13.90 17.73
CA ILE A 129 10.10 14.70 17.50
C ILE A 129 9.16 14.02 16.50
N PHE A 130 9.71 13.54 15.39
CA PHE A 130 8.93 12.88 14.33
C PHE A 130 8.28 11.58 14.83
N ALA A 131 9.02 10.79 15.61
CA ALA A 131 8.49 9.59 16.28
C ALA A 131 7.37 9.94 17.27
N GLY A 132 7.53 10.98 18.09
CA GLY A 132 6.48 11.47 18.98
C GLY A 132 5.23 11.92 18.22
N PHE A 133 5.41 12.68 17.14
CA PHE A 133 4.32 13.12 16.27
C PHE A 133 3.57 11.94 15.64
N LEU A 134 4.28 10.93 15.13
CA LEU A 134 3.69 9.71 14.57
C LEU A 134 2.86 8.94 15.61
N ILE A 135 3.39 8.78 16.82
CA ILE A 135 2.67 8.10 17.93
C ILE A 135 1.39 8.85 18.26
N LEU A 136 1.45 10.18 18.42
CA LEU A 136 0.26 11.00 18.71
C LEU A 136 -0.79 10.91 17.59
N THR A 137 -0.35 10.94 16.34
CA THR A 137 -1.25 10.87 15.18
C THR A 137 -1.88 9.48 15.07
N GLY A 138 -1.11 8.41 15.30
CA GLY A 138 -1.61 7.04 15.34
C GLY A 138 -2.64 6.82 16.45
N ILE A 139 -2.38 7.32 17.65
CA ILE A 139 -3.32 7.28 18.79
C ILE A 139 -4.60 8.06 18.45
N LYS A 140 -4.47 9.27 17.89
CA LYS A 140 -5.61 10.10 17.48
C LYS A 140 -6.47 9.40 16.43
N MET A 141 -5.84 8.72 15.46
CA MET A 141 -6.54 7.99 14.40
C MET A 141 -7.29 6.78 14.97
N TRP A 142 -6.68 6.01 15.87
CA TRP A 142 -7.33 4.92 16.60
C TRP A 142 -8.56 5.44 17.36
N LEU A 143 -8.42 6.54 18.10
CA LEU A 143 -9.52 7.13 18.88
C LEU A 143 -10.63 7.75 18.00
N SER A 144 -10.32 8.12 16.76
CA SER A 144 -11.30 8.74 15.83
C SER A 144 -12.08 7.72 15.00
N VAL A 145 -11.69 6.44 15.01
CA VAL A 145 -12.41 5.35 14.31
C VAL A 145 -13.81 5.13 14.88
N ASP A 146 -14.03 5.40 16.17
CA ASP A 146 -15.35 5.24 16.80
C ASP A 146 -16.30 6.43 16.60
N LYS A 147 -15.80 7.56 16.05
CA LYS A 147 -16.64 8.74 15.81
C LYS A 147 -17.08 8.75 14.36
N GLN A 148 -18.22 8.10 14.10
CA GLN A 148 -18.99 8.27 12.87
C GLN A 148 -19.04 9.76 12.51
N TYR A 149 -18.40 10.13 11.41
CA TYR A 149 -18.53 11.46 10.82
C TYR A 149 -19.90 11.54 10.14
N GLU A 150 -20.94 11.81 10.93
CA GLU A 150 -22.18 12.39 10.41
C GLU A 150 -21.90 13.84 10.00
N VAL A 151 -21.39 14.04 8.78
CA VAL A 151 -21.37 15.35 8.13
C VAL A 151 -22.10 15.19 6.80
N GLY A 152 -23.41 15.37 6.84
CA GLY A 152 -24.27 15.21 5.68
C GLY A 152 -25.74 15.42 5.99
N HIS A 153 -26.08 16.47 6.74
CA HIS A 153 -27.47 16.93 6.78
C HIS A 153 -27.53 18.41 6.43
N ASP A 154 -27.10 18.73 5.20
CA ASP A 154 -27.53 19.94 4.54
C ASP A 154 -28.85 19.67 3.81
N ARG A 155 -29.84 20.47 4.20
CA ARG A 155 -31.26 20.36 3.85
C ARG A 155 -31.51 20.83 2.42
N VAL A 156 -31.07 20.06 1.42
CA VAL A 156 -31.35 20.34 0.00
C VAL A 156 -31.99 19.11 -0.68
N CYS A 157 -33.04 18.57 -0.07
CA CYS A 157 -33.93 17.56 -0.66
C CYS A 157 -35.38 17.85 -0.27
N ARG A 158 -35.89 19.04 -0.63
CA ARG A 158 -37.31 19.34 -0.41
C ARG A 158 -37.89 20.31 -1.45
N PHE A 159 -37.64 20.12 -2.74
CA PHE A 159 -38.44 20.85 -3.73
C PHE A 159 -38.74 20.16 -5.08
N ASP A 160 -38.26 18.95 -5.37
CA ASP A 160 -38.41 18.39 -6.74
C ASP A 160 -39.20 17.08 -6.87
N PHE A 161 -40.06 16.72 -5.91
CA PHE A 161 -40.96 15.58 -6.11
C PHE A 161 -42.29 15.75 -5.36
N CYS A 162 -43.22 16.46 -5.99
CA CYS A 162 -44.67 16.25 -5.84
C CYS A 162 -45.37 16.88 -7.04
N GLY A 163 -45.56 16.08 -8.09
CA GLY A 163 -46.67 16.24 -9.03
C GLY A 163 -47.83 15.36 -8.56
#